data_AF-A0A1E5UU36-F1
#
_entry.id   AF-A0A1E5UU36-F1
#
_cell.length_a   1.000
_cell.length_b   1.000
_cell.length_c   1.000
_cell.angle_alpha   90.00
_cell.angle_beta   90.00
_cell.angle_gamma   90.00
#
_symmetry.space_group_name_H-M   'P 1'
#
loop_
_entity.id
_entity.type
_entity.pdbx_description
1 polymer ?
#
loop_
_entity_poly.entity_id
_entity_poly.type
_entity_poly.pdbx_seq_one_letter_code
_entity_poly.pdbx_strand_id
1 'polypeptide(L)' 'MHELEKKLCIVGLWCIQMKPHDRPTMDGLIEMLEAGVDGVQMPPRPFFCDE' A
#
# COMPACT_ATOMS: atom_id res chain seq x y z
N MET A 1 -15.19 -3.82 7.57
CA MET A 1 -14.61 -3.14 6.39
C MET A 1 -14.90 -4.00 5.18
N HIS A 2 -15.43 -3.41 4.13
CA HIS A 2 -15.60 -4.11 2.85
C HIS A 2 -14.21 -4.39 2.25
N GLU A 3 -14.05 -5.48 1.49
CA GLU A 3 -12.75 -5.85 0.90
C GLU A 3 -12.13 -4.74 0.04
N LEU A 4 -12.99 -3.92 -0.59
CA LEU A 4 -12.57 -2.73 -1.31
C LEU A 4 -11.94 -1.67 -0.39
N GLU A 5 -12.56 -1.37 0.76
CA GLU A 5 -12.05 -0.40 1.72
C GLU A 5 -10.68 -0.85 2.27
N LYS A 6 -10.55 -2.13 2.60
CA LYS A 6 -9.30 -2.72 3.07
C LYS A 6 -8.19 -2.59 2.02
N LYS A 7 -8.49 -2.93 0.76
CA LYS A 7 -7.54 -2.77 -0.36
C LYS A 7 -7.11 -1.32 -0.54
N LEU A 8 -8.07 -0.40 -0.61
CA LEU A 8 -7.79 1.02 -0.80
C LEU A 8 -6.96 1.60 0.36
N CYS A 9 -7.21 1.16 1.59
CA CYS A 9 -6.37 1.51 2.74
C CYS A 9 -4.92 1.05 2.55
N ILE A 10 -4.70 -0.22 2.19
CA ILE A 10 -3.34 -0.77 2.01
C ILE A 10 -2.61 -0.03 0.87
N VAL A 11 -3.27 0.18 -0.27
CA VAL A 11 -2.71 0.94 -1.40
C VAL A 11 -2.38 2.38 -0.98
N GLY A 12 -3.28 3.03 -0.24
CA GLY A 12 -3.03 4.38 0.31
C GLY A 12 -1.81 4.43 1.22
N LEU A 13 -1.64 3.41 2.08
CA LEU A 13 -0.46 3.29 2.96
C LEU A 13 0.85 3.11 2.19
N TRP A 14 0.84 2.45 1.02
CA TRP A 14 1.98 2.36 0.12
C TRP A 14 2.33 3.71 -0.53
N CYS A 15 1.33 4.50 -0.93
CA CYS A 15 1.54 5.81 -1.57
C CYS A 15 2.16 6.86 -0.66
N ILE A 16 1.82 6.82 0.64
CA ILE A 16 2.25 7.83 1.62
C ILE A 16 3.56 7.48 2.32
N GLN A 17 4.28 6.43 1.85
CA GLN A 17 5.57 6.05 2.43
C GLN A 17 6.54 7.24 2.46
N MET A 18 7.26 7.39 3.58
CA MET A 18 8.19 8.51 3.76
C MET A 18 9.37 8.43 2.81
N LYS A 19 9.89 7.21 2.62
CA LYS A 19 10.96 6.91 1.68
C LYS A 19 10.40 6.87 0.25
N PRO A 20 10.90 7.69 -0.68
CA PRO A 20 10.39 7.71 -2.05
C PRO A 20 10.54 6.36 -2.77
N HIS A 21 11.57 5.59 -2.44
CA HIS A 21 11.82 4.26 -3.02
C HIS A 21 10.87 3.16 -2.50
N ASP A 22 10.21 3.39 -1.36
CA ASP A 22 9.21 2.47 -0.82
C ASP A 22 7.82 2.74 -1.41
N ARG A 23 7.66 3.81 -2.20
CA ARG A 23 6.39 4.09 -2.88
C ARG A 23 6.30 3.26 -4.16
N PRO A 24 5.09 2.80 -4.53
CA PRO A 24 4.90 2.12 -5.79
C PRO A 24 5.12 3.09 -6.96
N THR A 25 5.59 2.55 -8.08
CA THR A 25 5.53 3.24 -9.37
C THR A 25 4.08 3.37 -9.81
N MET A 26 3.79 4.20 -10.82
CA MET A 26 2.44 4.31 -11.37
C MET A 26 1.93 2.95 -11.88
N ASP A 27 2.78 2.17 -12.54
CA ASP A 27 2.42 0.84 -13.03
C ASP A 27 2.18 -0.13 -11.86
N GLY A 28 3.04 -0.14 -10.84
CA GLY A 28 2.85 -0.97 -9.65
C GLY A 28 1.58 -0.61 -8.87
N LEU A 29 1.21 0.67 -8.83
CA LEU A 29 -0.06 1.11 -8.24
C LEU A 29 -1.26 0.53 -9.00
N ILE A 30 -1.21 0.52 -10.33
CA ILE A 30 -2.28 -0.05 -11.18
C ILE A 30 -2.39 -1.55 -10.93
N GLU A 31 -1.27 -2.27 -10.91
CA GLU A 31 -1.25 -3.71 -10.60
C GLU A 31 -1.88 -4.00 -9.23
N MET A 32 -1.56 -3.21 -8.20
CA MET A 32 -2.16 -3.36 -6.87
C MET A 32 -3.66 -3.06 -6.85
N LEU A 33 -4.13 -2.12 -7.66
CA LEU A 33 -5.57 -1.80 -7.77
C LEU A 33 -6.35 -2.89 -8.50
N GLU A 34 -5.74 -3.52 -9.50
CA GLU A 34 -6.32 -4.63 -10.25
C GLU A 34 -6.26 -5.96 -9.48
N ALA A 35 -5.29 -6.12 -8.57
CA ALA A 35 -5.16 -7.28 -7.71
C ALA A 35 -6.34 -7.46 -6.73
N GLY A 36 -6.55 -8.72 -6.33
CA GLY A 36 -7.42 -9.06 -5.20
C GLY A 36 -6.83 -8.56 -3.88
N VAL A 37 -7.66 -8.43 -2.84
CA VAL A 37 -7.24 -7.90 -1.53
C VAL A 37 -6.06 -8.67 -0.93
N ASP A 38 -6.01 -9.98 -1.14
CA ASP A 38 -4.97 -10.87 -0.63
C ASP A 38 -3.67 -10.78 -1.46
N GLY A 39 -3.75 -10.19 -2.66
CA GLY A 39 -2.60 -9.91 -3.51
C GLY A 39 -1.82 -8.67 -3.09
N VAL A 40 -2.40 -7.80 -2.24
CA VAL A 40 -1.76 -6.57 -1.78
C VAL A 40 -1.26 -6.74 -0.35
N GLN A 41 0.05 -6.89 -0.20
CA GLN A 41 0.67 -7.01 1.13
C GLN A 41 0.72 -5.67 1.87
N MET A 42 0.77 -5.75 3.21
CA MET A 42 0.92 -4.57 4.06
C MET A 42 2.28 -3.89 3.79
N PRO A 43 2.32 -2.56 3.60
CA PRO A 43 3.57 -1.85 3.42
C PRO A 43 4.46 -1.90 4.67
N PRO A 44 5.77 -1.64 4.51
CA PRO A 44 6.66 -1.42 5.64
C PRO A 44 6.13 -0.30 6.54
N ARG A 45 6.37 -0.44 7.86
CA ARG A 45 5.91 0.57 8.83
C ARG A 45 6.59 1.91 8.55
N PRO A 46 5.85 3.02 8.64
CA PRO A 46 6.47 4.34 8.62
C PRO A 46 7.43 4.47 9.81
N PHE A 47 8.61 5.03 9.56
CA PHE A 47 9.74 5.16 10.51
C PHE A 47 9.40 5.80 11.86
N PHE A 48 8.25 6.45 12.01
CA PHE A 48 7.83 7.14 13.24
C PHE A 48 7.10 6.25 14.25
N CYS A 49 6.91 4.96 13.96
CA CYS A 49 6.73 3.97 15.01
C CYS A 49 8.12 3.42 15.36
N ASP A 50 8.85 4.11 16.23
CA ASP A 50 9.95 3.49 16.98
C ASP A 50 9.42 2.22 17.68
N GLU A 51 10.29 1.23 17.90
CA GLU A 51 10.00 0.02 18.69
C GLU A 51 9.53 0.34 20.11
#